data_AF-A0A7V6IJF4-F1
#
_entry.id   AF-A0A7V6IJF4-F1
#
_cell.length_a   1.000
_cell.length_b   1.000
_cell.length_c   1.000
_cell.angle_alpha   90.00
_cell.angle_beta   90.00
_cell.angle_gamma   90.00
#
_symmetry.space_group_name_H-M   'P 1'
#
loop_
_entity.id
_entity.type
_entity.pdbx_description
1 polymer ?
#
loop_
_entity_poly.entity_id
_entity_poly.type
_entity_poly.pdbx_seq_one_letter_code
_entity_poly.pdbx_strand_id
1 'polypeptide(L)'
;MKKGLLFSLFFSIFSLLLAQSPVVLTFTAEKENFEWLRLDSVKIENLDAGWSEMLYYPDTVLVFNSASQINDFVKGERVQVYPNPFSEETTVQVISDMNRNVNLQLFDISGNRVAMWQGNIGAGVYKFKVSVQSSQIYVLHCRLGDRLVTTKLNNLSSGKGVNRIEPIGHVSAFSDNSAMPRMKGVSPYSFIPGENYRFTGFAVQALEVNWLTITQEQFGSETIIFTFPEPLDKSCVGVPTVTDYDGNVYNTVQIGKQCWLRENLKSTHYSDGVPLPLNDTVHDHDIPFYFKYEQSDSIAQIFGMLYTWAAAMRGNVGYPDSVLVQGICPDGWHVPSDAEWCEMEYVLAPNSNCTDQVSYYGNSDSLAKKLCAARLWATDQYSRPVTPGYWSIDSIGCNASRFSMLPAGYYEHGAYFGVNWGTCFWTSTEYDVNDAYRRYIQYNNAGVNRMKKEKCHGFSVRCVKDVYHGK
;
A
#
# COMPACT_ATOMS: atom_id res chain seq x y z
N MET A 1 -9.05 -81.08 32.40
CA MET A 1 -7.81 -81.25 31.63
C MET A 1 -7.94 -80.54 30.29
N LYS A 2 -7.03 -79.59 30.03
CA LYS A 2 -6.57 -79.09 28.71
C LYS A 2 -7.55 -78.36 27.74
N LYS A 3 -7.09 -77.14 27.39
CA LYS A 3 -7.19 -76.38 26.12
C LYS A 3 -8.53 -75.69 25.85
N GLY A 4 -8.61 -74.42 25.48
CA GLY A 4 -7.70 -73.31 25.11
C GLY A 4 -8.62 -72.11 24.82
N LEU A 5 -8.26 -70.89 24.44
CA LEU A 5 -7.05 -70.12 24.15
C LEU A 5 -7.62 -68.68 23.94
N LEU A 6 -6.78 -67.64 24.06
CA LEU A 6 -6.99 -66.23 23.67
C LEU A 6 -7.72 -65.29 24.66
N PHE A 7 -6.99 -64.52 25.49
CA PHE A 7 -6.23 -63.27 25.25
C PHE A 7 -7.08 -62.02 24.98
N SER A 8 -7.10 -61.14 25.99
CA SER A 8 -7.16 -59.66 25.97
C SER A 8 -8.09 -58.94 24.98
N LEU A 9 -9.04 -58.16 25.51
CA LEU A 9 -9.18 -56.71 25.24
C LEU A 9 -10.41 -56.19 26.02
N PHE A 10 -10.20 -55.76 27.27
CA PHE A 10 -11.16 -54.93 27.99
C PHE A 10 -10.37 -53.87 28.77
N PHE A 11 -9.57 -53.09 28.03
CA PHE A 11 -9.25 -51.74 28.45
C PHE A 11 -10.11 -50.82 27.59
N SER A 12 -11.23 -50.42 28.16
CA SER A 12 -12.06 -49.33 27.67
C SER A 12 -11.25 -48.03 27.73
N ILE A 13 -10.38 -47.81 26.75
CA ILE A 13 -9.97 -46.45 26.41
C ILE A 13 -11.10 -45.92 25.54
N PHE A 14 -12.02 -45.24 26.20
CA PHE A 14 -12.87 -44.26 25.55
C PHE A 14 -11.92 -43.22 24.97
N SER A 15 -11.54 -43.39 23.71
CA SER A 15 -10.80 -42.39 22.95
C SER A 15 -11.73 -41.20 22.80
N LEU A 16 -11.64 -40.28 23.76
CA LEU A 16 -11.89 -38.87 23.53
C LEU A 16 -10.95 -38.44 22.40
N LEU A 17 -11.40 -38.64 21.16
CA LEU A 17 -11.03 -37.80 20.03
C LEU A 17 -11.54 -36.40 20.39
N LEU A 18 -10.83 -35.70 21.26
CA LEU A 18 -10.89 -34.25 21.30
C LEU A 18 -10.31 -33.82 19.96
N ALA A 19 -11.18 -33.53 18.99
CA ALA A 19 -10.84 -32.62 17.92
C ALA A 19 -10.34 -31.35 18.62
N GLN A 20 -9.02 -31.15 18.67
CA GLN A 20 -8.46 -29.89 19.15
C GLN A 20 -9.09 -28.80 18.31
N SER A 21 -9.70 -27.80 18.96
CA SER A 21 -10.24 -26.66 18.23
C SER A 21 -9.08 -25.98 17.48
N PRO A 22 -9.29 -25.53 16.24
CA PRO A 22 -8.24 -24.85 15.50
C PRO A 22 -7.75 -23.65 16.30
N VAL A 23 -6.43 -23.43 16.31
CA VAL A 23 -5.84 -22.25 16.93
C VAL A 23 -6.02 -21.08 15.97
N VAL A 24 -6.58 -19.98 16.47
CA VAL A 24 -6.94 -18.81 15.66
C VAL A 24 -6.25 -17.58 16.24
N LEU A 25 -5.33 -17.01 15.47
CA LEU A 25 -4.74 -15.70 15.76
C LEU A 25 -5.48 -14.64 14.96
N THR A 26 -5.97 -13.61 15.63
CA THR A 26 -6.60 -12.44 15.01
C THR A 26 -5.72 -11.23 15.20
N PHE A 27 -5.64 -10.34 14.21
CA PHE A 27 -4.82 -9.15 14.25
C PHE A 27 -5.69 -7.90 14.06
N THR A 28 -5.46 -6.89 14.89
CA THR A 28 -6.11 -5.58 14.77
C THR A 28 -5.13 -4.48 15.18
N ALA A 29 -5.45 -3.23 14.85
CA ALA A 29 -4.64 -2.09 15.27
C ALA A 29 -5.51 -0.96 15.81
N GLU A 30 -4.89 -0.16 16.66
CA GLU A 30 -5.45 1.06 17.23
C GLU A 30 -4.33 2.09 17.41
N LYS A 31 -4.71 3.35 17.56
CA LYS A 31 -3.80 4.42 18.00
C LYS A 31 -3.71 4.43 19.54
N GLU A 32 -2.74 5.15 20.09
CA GLU A 32 -2.64 5.39 21.55
C GLU A 32 -3.90 6.01 22.18
N ASN A 33 -4.73 6.71 21.40
CA ASN A 33 -6.02 7.23 21.84
C ASN A 33 -7.18 6.23 21.70
N PHE A 34 -6.90 4.95 21.44
CA PHE A 34 -7.84 3.85 21.23
C PHE A 34 -8.76 3.99 20.00
N GLU A 35 -8.47 4.92 19.08
CA GLU A 35 -9.15 4.93 17.78
C GLU A 35 -8.69 3.74 16.93
N TRP A 36 -9.65 3.06 16.32
CA TRP A 36 -9.37 1.94 15.44
C TRP A 36 -8.51 2.35 14.25
N LEU A 37 -7.50 1.53 13.96
CA LEU A 37 -6.58 1.70 12.86
C LEU A 37 -6.67 0.50 11.92
N ARG A 38 -6.80 0.74 10.62
CA ARG A 38 -6.78 -0.34 9.63
C ARG A 38 -5.36 -0.87 9.45
N LEU A 39 -5.16 -2.18 9.65
CA LEU A 39 -3.98 -2.90 9.19
C LEU A 39 -4.08 -3.19 7.69
N ASP A 40 -2.99 -3.04 6.95
CA ASP A 40 -2.85 -3.41 5.54
C ASP A 40 -2.19 -4.78 5.38
N SER A 41 -1.26 -5.13 6.26
CA SER A 41 -0.64 -6.45 6.29
C SER A 41 -0.11 -6.80 7.67
N VAL A 42 0.12 -8.08 7.91
CA VAL A 42 0.78 -8.58 9.12
C VAL A 42 1.82 -9.60 8.71
N LYS A 43 3.07 -9.39 9.10
CA LYS A 43 4.11 -10.41 9.04
C LYS A 43 4.07 -11.23 10.31
N ILE A 44 4.00 -12.54 10.17
CA ILE A 44 4.12 -13.52 11.25
C ILE A 44 5.43 -14.26 11.05
N GLU A 45 6.21 -14.39 12.11
CA GLU A 45 7.45 -15.14 12.14
C GLU A 45 7.45 -16.02 13.38
N ASN A 46 7.64 -17.32 13.21
CA ASN A 46 7.94 -18.21 14.34
C ASN A 46 9.47 -18.31 14.45
N LEU A 47 10.00 -17.80 15.55
CA LEU A 47 11.44 -17.65 15.77
C LEU A 47 12.12 -18.98 16.10
N ASP A 48 11.38 -19.92 16.69
CA ASP A 48 11.90 -21.23 17.09
C ASP A 48 11.87 -22.22 15.91
N ALA A 49 10.77 -22.26 15.18
CA ALA A 49 10.58 -23.14 14.02
C ALA A 49 11.11 -22.54 12.69
N GLY A 50 11.50 -21.27 12.69
CA GLY A 50 12.21 -20.62 11.58
C GLY A 50 11.39 -20.38 10.32
N TRP A 51 10.07 -20.24 10.44
CA TRP A 51 9.18 -19.95 9.30
C TRP A 51 8.55 -18.56 9.40
N SER A 52 8.11 -18.03 8.25
CA SER A 52 7.42 -16.75 8.16
C SER A 52 6.23 -16.82 7.21
N GLU A 53 5.18 -16.07 7.55
CA GLU A 53 3.96 -15.92 6.77
C GLU A 53 3.53 -14.45 6.72
N MET A 54 2.87 -14.05 5.63
CA MET A 54 2.35 -12.70 5.45
C MET A 54 0.84 -12.76 5.26
N LEU A 55 0.11 -12.07 6.12
CA LEU A 55 -1.30 -11.76 5.94
C LEU A 55 -1.45 -10.38 5.31
N TYR A 56 -2.48 -10.22 4.48
CA TYR A 56 -2.82 -8.95 3.83
C TYR A 56 -4.29 -8.65 4.05
N TYR A 57 -4.61 -7.37 4.27
CA TYR A 57 -5.98 -6.90 4.39
C TYR A 57 -6.83 -7.37 3.20
N PRO A 58 -8.08 -7.80 3.42
CA PRO A 58 -8.82 -7.78 4.69
C PRO A 58 -8.64 -9.02 5.56
N ASP A 59 -7.74 -9.94 5.20
CA ASP A 59 -7.53 -11.16 5.96
C ASP A 59 -6.60 -10.85 7.14
N THR A 60 -7.18 -10.58 8.32
CA THR A 60 -6.42 -10.36 9.56
C THR A 60 -6.51 -11.53 10.53
N VAL A 61 -6.82 -12.72 10.01
CA VAL A 61 -6.99 -13.94 10.81
C VAL A 61 -6.10 -15.04 10.26
N LEU A 62 -5.26 -15.63 11.11
CA LEU A 62 -4.49 -16.83 10.83
C LEU A 62 -5.07 -18.01 11.61
N VAL A 63 -5.47 -19.06 10.90
CA VAL A 63 -6.00 -20.29 11.48
C VAL A 63 -4.96 -21.40 11.32
N PHE A 64 -4.62 -22.08 12.40
CA PHE A 64 -3.84 -23.30 12.38
C PHE A 64 -4.80 -24.49 12.45
N ASN A 65 -4.83 -25.31 11.41
CA ASN A 65 -5.67 -26.49 11.40
C ASN A 65 -5.12 -27.54 12.37
N SER A 66 -5.97 -28.03 13.28
CA SER A 66 -5.76 -29.32 13.91
C SER A 66 -5.79 -30.39 12.83
N ALA A 67 -4.83 -31.31 12.83
CA ALA A 67 -4.63 -32.34 11.80
C ALA A 67 -5.92 -33.10 11.43
N SER A 68 -6.65 -32.59 10.44
CA SER A 68 -7.56 -33.38 9.62
C SER A 68 -7.24 -33.03 8.17
N GLN A 69 -6.79 -34.01 7.40
CA GLN A 69 -6.31 -33.86 6.02
C GLN A 69 -7.45 -33.62 5.02
N ILE A 70 -8.52 -32.92 5.41
CA ILE A 70 -9.59 -32.52 4.50
C ILE A 70 -9.21 -31.15 3.95
N ASN A 71 -8.46 -31.17 2.86
CA ASN A 71 -8.17 -29.98 2.06
C ASN A 71 -9.42 -29.60 1.28
N ASP A 72 -10.21 -28.68 1.79
CA ASP A 72 -11.16 -27.94 0.96
C ASP A 72 -10.66 -26.52 0.67
N PHE A 73 -10.80 -26.17 -0.62
CA PHE A 73 -10.73 -24.85 -1.25
C PHE A 73 -9.42 -24.41 -1.94
N VAL A 74 -9.57 -24.23 -3.26
CA VAL A 74 -8.60 -23.75 -4.25
C VAL A 74 -8.93 -22.29 -4.68
N LYS A 75 -7.88 -21.53 -5.00
CA LYS A 75 -7.79 -20.07 -5.28
C LYS A 75 -8.71 -19.52 -6.40
N GLY A 76 -8.97 -18.20 -6.30
CA GLY A 76 -9.31 -17.31 -7.44
C GLY A 76 -10.37 -16.25 -7.13
N GLU A 77 -11.51 -16.68 -6.60
CA GLU A 77 -12.73 -15.87 -6.48
C GLU A 77 -13.17 -15.83 -5.00
N ARG A 78 -13.62 -14.67 -4.51
CA ARG A 78 -13.94 -14.47 -3.09
C ARG A 78 -15.28 -13.76 -2.91
N VAL A 79 -16.02 -14.18 -1.88
CA VAL A 79 -17.20 -13.49 -1.37
C VAL A 79 -16.88 -13.02 0.05
N GLN A 80 -16.94 -11.73 0.30
CA GLN A 80 -16.71 -11.14 1.62
C GLN A 80 -17.98 -10.48 2.12
N VAL A 81 -18.20 -10.49 3.43
CA VAL A 81 -19.40 -9.94 4.04
C VAL A 81 -18.98 -9.06 5.21
N TYR A 82 -19.33 -7.77 5.17
CA TYR A 82 -19.05 -6.85 6.26
C TYR A 82 -20.12 -5.74 6.37
N PRO A 83 -20.45 -5.30 7.58
CA PRO A 83 -20.10 -5.95 8.85
C PRO A 83 -20.77 -7.35 8.97
N ASN A 84 -20.17 -8.28 9.71
CA ASN A 84 -20.77 -9.56 10.06
C ASN A 84 -20.19 -10.03 11.42
N PRO A 85 -20.96 -10.01 12.53
CA PRO A 85 -22.41 -9.76 12.62
C PRO A 85 -22.84 -8.34 12.23
N PHE A 86 -24.14 -8.15 11.95
CA PHE A 86 -24.71 -6.87 11.53
C PHE A 86 -26.13 -6.64 12.06
N SER A 87 -26.66 -5.43 11.90
CA SER A 87 -28.03 -5.06 12.27
C SER A 87 -28.79 -4.58 11.02
N GLU A 88 -29.75 -5.40 10.57
CA GLU A 88 -30.62 -5.22 9.39
C GLU A 88 -29.91 -5.24 8.03
N GLU A 89 -28.72 -4.64 7.90
CA GLU A 89 -28.02 -4.49 6.63
C GLU A 89 -26.54 -4.86 6.69
N THR A 90 -26.03 -5.52 5.65
CA THR A 90 -24.61 -5.82 5.45
C THR A 90 -24.21 -5.62 4.00
N THR A 91 -22.91 -5.49 3.75
CA THR A 91 -22.35 -5.42 2.41
C THR A 91 -21.70 -6.75 2.05
N VAL A 92 -22.13 -7.33 0.93
CA VAL A 92 -21.49 -8.47 0.28
C VAL A 92 -20.59 -7.96 -0.84
N GLN A 93 -19.31 -8.28 -0.80
CA GLN A 93 -18.38 -8.06 -1.91
C GLN A 93 -18.16 -9.35 -2.67
N VAL A 94 -18.29 -9.28 -4.00
CA VAL A 94 -17.93 -10.34 -4.92
C VAL A 94 -16.71 -9.89 -5.72
N ILE A 95 -15.64 -10.66 -5.65
CA ILE A 95 -14.39 -10.37 -6.37
C ILE A 95 -14.26 -11.36 -7.51
N SER A 96 -14.13 -10.84 -8.73
CA SER A 96 -13.89 -11.63 -9.93
C SER A 96 -12.69 -11.10 -10.72
N ASP A 97 -11.94 -12.01 -11.33
CA ASP A 97 -10.76 -11.75 -12.17
C ASP A 97 -11.10 -11.70 -13.67
N MET A 98 -12.31 -12.08 -14.06
CA MET A 98 -12.78 -12.13 -15.45
C MET A 98 -14.30 -11.94 -15.54
N ASN A 99 -14.83 -11.89 -16.75
CA ASN A 99 -16.28 -11.77 -16.93
C ASN A 99 -17.00 -13.06 -16.52
N ARG A 100 -17.99 -12.96 -15.61
CA ARG A 100 -18.73 -14.10 -15.06
C ARG A 100 -20.22 -13.79 -14.91
N ASN A 101 -21.05 -14.82 -15.05
CA ASN A 101 -22.42 -14.79 -14.54
C ASN A 101 -22.41 -15.08 -13.04
N VAL A 102 -23.08 -14.23 -12.27
CA VAL A 102 -23.16 -14.31 -10.82
C VAL A 102 -24.61 -14.46 -10.39
N ASN A 103 -24.88 -15.43 -9.53
CA ASN A 103 -26.19 -15.65 -8.91
C ASN A 103 -26.00 -15.69 -7.39
N LEU A 104 -26.50 -14.65 -6.71
CA LEU A 104 -26.54 -14.54 -5.26
C LEU A 104 -27.91 -14.97 -4.76
N GLN A 105 -27.97 -15.93 -3.84
CA GLN A 105 -29.20 -16.40 -3.22
C GLN A 105 -29.02 -16.38 -1.71
N LEU A 106 -29.96 -15.78 -1.01
CA LEU A 106 -29.95 -15.73 0.45
C LEU A 106 -31.01 -16.67 1.00
N PHE A 107 -30.64 -17.48 1.99
CA PHE A 107 -31.50 -18.44 2.67
C PHE A 107 -31.61 -18.12 4.16
N ASP A 108 -32.77 -18.33 4.75
CA ASP A 108 -32.95 -18.28 6.22
C ASP A 108 -32.47 -19.58 6.90
N ILE A 109 -32.51 -19.65 8.24
CA ILE A 109 -32.10 -20.86 8.99
C ILE A 109 -32.97 -22.08 8.69
N SER A 110 -34.19 -21.89 8.17
CA SER A 110 -35.11 -22.95 7.80
C SER A 110 -34.88 -23.45 6.37
N GLY A 111 -33.93 -22.84 5.64
CA GLY A 111 -33.59 -23.19 4.26
C GLY A 111 -34.50 -22.55 3.21
N ASN A 112 -35.37 -21.60 3.57
CA ASN A 112 -36.17 -20.87 2.59
C ASN A 112 -35.33 -19.80 1.92
N ARG A 113 -35.41 -19.70 0.59
CA ARG A 113 -34.76 -18.61 -0.14
C ARG A 113 -35.55 -17.31 0.07
N VAL A 114 -34.91 -16.33 0.69
CA VAL A 114 -35.54 -15.06 1.07
C VAL A 114 -35.18 -13.88 0.16
N ALA A 115 -34.08 -13.96 -0.58
CA ALA A 115 -33.69 -12.94 -1.57
C ALA A 115 -32.81 -13.55 -2.67
N MET A 116 -32.77 -12.92 -3.84
CA MET A 116 -31.89 -13.31 -4.95
C MET A 116 -31.47 -12.09 -5.77
N TRP A 117 -30.24 -12.13 -6.28
CA TRP A 117 -29.79 -11.27 -7.38
C TRP A 117 -29.05 -12.11 -8.43
N GLN A 118 -29.23 -11.78 -9.71
CA GLN A 118 -28.48 -12.42 -10.80
C GLN A 118 -28.07 -11.39 -11.85
N GLY A 119 -26.83 -11.49 -12.34
CA GLY A 119 -26.31 -10.61 -13.39
C GLY A 119 -24.92 -11.02 -13.86
N ASN A 120 -24.42 -10.34 -14.90
CA ASN A 120 -23.03 -10.50 -15.33
C ASN A 120 -22.16 -9.44 -14.66
N ILE A 121 -21.00 -9.85 -14.15
CA ILE A 121 -19.98 -8.95 -13.62
C ILE A 121 -18.68 -9.13 -14.42
N GLY A 122 -17.92 -8.06 -14.60
CA GLY A 122 -16.58 -8.10 -15.17
C GLY A 122 -15.48 -8.32 -14.12
N ALA A 123 -14.21 -8.23 -14.55
CA ALA A 123 -13.08 -8.22 -13.62
C ALA A 123 -13.13 -6.99 -12.69
N GLY A 124 -13.01 -7.21 -11.38
CA GLY A 124 -13.06 -6.16 -10.37
C GLY A 124 -13.77 -6.57 -9.08
N VAL A 125 -14.10 -5.58 -8.26
CA VAL A 125 -14.79 -5.75 -6.98
C VAL A 125 -16.20 -5.19 -7.09
N TYR A 126 -17.21 -6.04 -6.91
CA TYR A 126 -18.63 -5.69 -6.97
C TYR A 126 -19.22 -5.69 -5.57
N LYS A 127 -19.90 -4.60 -5.20
CA LYS A 127 -20.54 -4.45 -3.89
C LYS A 127 -22.05 -4.62 -4.01
N PHE A 128 -22.60 -5.47 -3.16
CA PHE A 128 -24.02 -5.70 -3.01
C PHE A 128 -24.43 -5.35 -1.60
N LYS A 129 -25.51 -4.59 -1.46
CA LYS A 129 -26.16 -4.39 -0.18
C LYS A 129 -27.16 -5.52 0.04
N VAL A 130 -27.08 -6.16 1.20
CA VAL A 130 -28.02 -7.17 1.66
C VAL A 130 -28.78 -6.60 2.84
N SER A 131 -30.09 -6.39 2.68
CA SER A 131 -30.98 -6.04 3.79
C SER A 131 -31.82 -7.25 4.18
N VAL A 132 -32.00 -7.49 5.47
CA VAL A 132 -32.80 -8.59 6.02
C VAL A 132 -33.65 -8.15 7.21
N GLN A 133 -34.80 -8.81 7.40
CA GLN A 133 -35.82 -8.38 8.35
C GLN A 133 -35.76 -9.05 9.72
N SER A 134 -35.26 -10.28 9.83
CA SER A 134 -35.34 -11.07 11.06
C SER A 134 -33.98 -11.24 11.70
N SER A 135 -33.89 -11.08 13.02
CA SER A 135 -32.71 -11.44 13.80
C SER A 135 -32.50 -12.96 13.75
N GLN A 136 -31.64 -13.42 12.85
CA GLN A 136 -31.29 -14.83 12.68
C GLN A 136 -30.00 -14.97 11.89
N ILE A 137 -29.57 -16.22 11.73
CA ILE A 137 -28.52 -16.59 10.80
C ILE A 137 -29.12 -16.71 9.39
N TYR A 138 -28.43 -16.19 8.39
CA TYR A 138 -28.73 -16.42 6.99
C TYR A 138 -27.55 -17.14 6.33
N VAL A 139 -27.84 -17.85 5.24
CA VAL A 139 -26.83 -18.52 4.41
C VAL A 139 -26.89 -17.89 3.03
N LEU A 140 -25.79 -17.26 2.62
CA LEU A 140 -25.63 -16.71 1.29
C LEU A 140 -24.95 -17.74 0.38
N HIS A 141 -25.61 -18.12 -0.69
CA HIS A 141 -25.06 -18.88 -1.80
C HIS A 141 -24.68 -17.91 -2.92
N CYS A 142 -23.43 -17.94 -3.34
CA CYS A 142 -22.93 -17.17 -4.46
C CYS A 142 -22.41 -18.13 -5.53
N ARG A 143 -23.14 -18.25 -6.63
CA ARG A 143 -22.70 -19.02 -7.79
C ARG A 143 -21.97 -18.09 -8.77
N LEU A 144 -20.73 -18.44 -9.09
CA LEU A 144 -19.81 -17.72 -9.99
C LEU A 144 -19.46 -18.65 -11.14
N GLY A 145 -20.18 -18.55 -12.27
CA GLY A 145 -20.12 -19.59 -13.30
C GLY A 145 -20.48 -20.97 -12.73
N ASP A 146 -19.56 -21.92 -12.80
CA ASP A 146 -19.74 -23.31 -12.31
C ASP A 146 -19.44 -23.48 -10.82
N ARG A 147 -18.93 -22.44 -10.14
CA ARG A 147 -18.50 -22.50 -8.74
C ARG A 147 -19.60 -22.03 -7.79
N LEU A 148 -19.68 -22.64 -6.62
CA LEU A 148 -20.58 -22.24 -5.53
C LEU A 148 -19.77 -21.89 -4.30
N VAL A 149 -19.94 -20.67 -3.80
CA VAL A 149 -19.39 -20.19 -2.53
C VAL A 149 -20.55 -20.01 -1.55
N THR A 150 -20.37 -20.49 -0.32
CA THR A 150 -21.38 -20.34 0.74
C THR A 150 -20.82 -19.55 1.90
N THR A 151 -21.58 -18.60 2.44
CA THR A 151 -21.16 -17.77 3.58
C THR A 151 -22.30 -17.54 4.56
N LYS A 152 -21.99 -17.57 5.86
CA LYS A 152 -22.93 -17.34 6.95
C LYS A 152 -23.06 -15.84 7.26
N LEU A 153 -24.28 -15.34 7.39
CA LEU A 153 -24.63 -13.95 7.72
C LEU A 153 -25.34 -13.92 9.08
N ASN A 154 -24.78 -13.26 10.08
CA ASN A 154 -25.37 -13.17 11.41
C ASN A 154 -26.07 -11.81 11.61
N ASN A 155 -27.40 -11.76 11.47
CA ASN A 155 -28.18 -10.56 11.75
C ASN A 155 -28.63 -10.54 13.22
N LEU A 156 -28.41 -9.42 13.91
CA LEU A 156 -28.66 -9.24 15.34
C LEU A 156 -29.96 -8.50 15.66
N SER A 157 -30.61 -7.88 14.68
CA SER A 157 -31.81 -7.07 14.89
C SER A 157 -32.96 -7.48 13.98
N SER A 158 -34.18 -7.31 14.47
CA SER A 158 -35.38 -7.46 13.66
C SER A 158 -35.87 -6.09 13.20
N GLY A 159 -35.99 -5.89 11.90
CA GLY A 159 -36.42 -4.64 11.26
C GLY A 159 -37.74 -4.79 10.51
N LYS A 160 -38.29 -3.67 10.00
CA LYS A 160 -39.52 -3.64 9.18
C LYS A 160 -39.26 -3.72 7.66
N GLY A 161 -38.01 -3.91 7.25
CA GLY A 161 -37.60 -3.96 5.84
C GLY A 161 -37.96 -5.27 5.13
N VAL A 162 -37.73 -5.32 3.83
CA VAL A 162 -37.86 -6.53 3.01
C VAL A 162 -36.48 -7.15 2.78
N ASN A 163 -36.41 -8.49 2.79
CA ASN A 163 -35.19 -9.21 2.44
C ASN A 163 -34.81 -8.92 0.98
N ARG A 164 -33.63 -8.34 0.71
CA ARG A 164 -33.20 -7.94 -0.63
C ARG A 164 -31.69 -8.01 -0.81
N ILE A 165 -31.27 -8.21 -2.06
CA ILE A 165 -29.88 -8.10 -2.51
C ILE A 165 -29.87 -7.09 -3.65
N GLU A 166 -29.15 -5.99 -3.51
CA GLU A 166 -29.08 -4.94 -4.54
C GLU A 166 -27.63 -4.51 -4.82
N PRO A 167 -27.24 -4.29 -6.09
CA PRO A 167 -25.92 -3.78 -6.42
C PRO A 167 -25.82 -2.31 -6.01
N ILE A 168 -24.75 -1.94 -5.29
CA ILE A 168 -24.54 -0.55 -4.80
C ILE A 168 -23.28 0.12 -5.37
N GLY A 169 -22.50 -0.60 -6.17
CA GLY A 169 -21.33 -0.05 -6.86
C GLY A 169 -20.34 -1.11 -7.29
N HIS A 170 -19.43 -0.74 -8.19
CA HIS A 170 -18.31 -1.58 -8.59
C HIS A 170 -17.05 -0.73 -8.73
N VAL A 171 -15.91 -1.34 -8.46
CA VAL A 171 -14.58 -0.81 -8.81
C VAL A 171 -14.06 -1.74 -9.90
N SER A 172 -13.91 -1.23 -11.12
CA SER A 172 -13.21 -1.94 -12.19
C SER A 172 -11.81 -2.30 -11.70
N ALA A 173 -11.32 -3.48 -12.09
CA ALA A 173 -9.95 -3.85 -11.76
C ALA A 173 -9.02 -2.72 -12.21
N PHE A 174 -8.37 -2.05 -11.25
CA PHE A 174 -7.06 -1.46 -11.53
C PHE A 174 -6.24 -2.61 -12.11
N SER A 175 -5.55 -2.38 -13.22
CA SER A 175 -4.53 -3.30 -13.71
C SER A 175 -3.33 -3.23 -12.76
N ASP A 176 -3.57 -3.59 -11.51
CA ASP A 176 -2.57 -3.93 -10.54
C ASP A 176 -2.21 -5.38 -10.84
N ASN A 177 -1.34 -5.55 -11.85
CA ASN A 177 -0.74 -6.84 -12.15
C ASN A 177 0.25 -7.28 -11.05
N SER A 178 0.26 -6.62 -9.88
CA SER A 178 0.79 -7.22 -8.68
C SER A 178 -0.13 -8.38 -8.28
N ALA A 179 0.23 -9.57 -8.70
CA ALA A 179 -0.13 -10.75 -7.95
C ALA A 179 0.47 -10.60 -6.54
N MET A 180 -0.25 -9.92 -5.65
CA MET A 180 -0.03 -10.11 -4.22
C MET A 180 -0.03 -11.63 -3.99
N PRO A 181 0.97 -12.19 -3.31
CA PRO A 181 0.94 -13.60 -2.96
C PRO A 181 -0.26 -13.81 -2.03
N ARG A 182 -1.42 -14.16 -2.60
CA ARG A 182 -2.59 -14.56 -1.83
C ARG A 182 -2.30 -15.95 -1.26
N MET A 183 -1.85 -16.02 -0.02
CA MET A 183 -1.86 -17.21 0.84
C MET A 183 -2.57 -16.79 2.13
N LYS A 184 -3.89 -17.03 2.17
CA LYS A 184 -4.59 -17.95 3.08
C LYS A 184 -4.53 -17.51 4.55
N GLY A 185 -5.69 -17.25 5.15
CA GLY A 185 -5.85 -17.18 6.61
C GLY A 185 -5.82 -18.57 7.27
N VAL A 186 -5.18 -19.56 6.63
CA VAL A 186 -4.97 -20.90 7.18
C VAL A 186 -3.50 -21.24 6.96
N SER A 187 -2.75 -21.33 8.05
CA SER A 187 -1.32 -21.61 7.99
C SER A 187 -1.07 -23.06 7.57
N PRO A 188 -0.12 -23.33 6.68
CA PRO A 188 0.33 -24.70 6.40
C PRO A 188 1.20 -25.26 7.53
N TYR A 189 1.64 -24.41 8.47
CA TYR A 189 2.48 -24.79 9.59
C TYR A 189 1.63 -25.32 10.74
N SER A 190 2.22 -26.20 11.54
CA SER A 190 1.62 -26.66 12.79
C SER A 190 1.83 -25.61 13.87
N PHE A 191 0.82 -25.40 14.71
CA PHE A 191 0.95 -24.59 15.90
C PHE A 191 1.49 -25.42 17.07
N ILE A 192 2.53 -24.95 17.73
CA ILE A 192 3.07 -25.56 18.95
C ILE A 192 2.95 -24.52 20.07
N PRO A 193 2.15 -24.79 21.12
CA PRO A 193 2.04 -23.90 22.28
C PRO A 193 3.41 -23.67 22.95
N GLY A 194 3.71 -22.41 23.26
CA GLY A 194 4.93 -21.98 23.96
C GLY A 194 6.08 -21.58 23.04
N GLU A 195 5.94 -21.66 21.72
CA GLU A 195 6.95 -21.14 20.79
C GLU A 195 6.93 -19.61 20.73
N ASN A 196 8.09 -19.02 20.43
CA ASN A 196 8.31 -17.60 20.30
C ASN A 196 7.90 -17.11 18.92
N TYR A 197 6.99 -16.13 18.88
CA TYR A 197 6.55 -15.49 17.65
C TYR A 197 6.95 -14.02 17.63
N ARG A 198 7.25 -13.52 16.44
CA ARG A 198 7.36 -12.10 16.12
C ARG A 198 6.27 -11.73 15.13
N PHE A 199 5.38 -10.84 15.55
CA PHE A 199 4.31 -10.28 14.74
C PHE A 199 4.67 -8.85 14.36
N THR A 200 4.59 -8.48 13.08
CA THR A 200 4.76 -7.10 12.62
C THR A 200 3.52 -6.66 11.87
N GLY A 201 2.72 -5.79 12.47
CA GLY A 201 1.53 -5.22 11.86
C GLY A 201 1.88 -3.96 11.08
N PHE A 202 1.43 -3.85 9.84
CA PHE A 202 1.59 -2.69 8.98
C PHE A 202 0.25 -2.00 8.82
N ALA A 203 0.18 -0.69 9.05
CA ALA A 203 -1.00 0.14 8.87
C ALA A 203 -0.69 1.29 7.92
N VAL A 204 -1.45 1.38 6.82
CA VAL A 204 -1.38 2.39 5.77
C VAL A 204 -2.52 3.36 5.90
N GLN A 205 -2.22 4.51 6.50
CA GLN A 205 -3.10 5.67 6.45
C GLN A 205 -2.50 6.68 5.48
N ALA A 206 -3.33 7.20 4.56
CA ALA A 206 -2.96 8.28 3.64
C ALA A 206 -1.55 8.10 3.01
N LEU A 207 -1.22 6.91 2.47
CA LEU A 207 0.06 6.56 1.84
C LEU A 207 1.26 6.31 2.79
N GLU A 208 1.09 6.35 4.12
CA GLU A 208 2.15 6.15 5.11
C GLU A 208 2.17 4.69 5.59
N VAL A 209 3.25 3.95 5.46
CA VAL A 209 3.33 2.62 6.07
C VAL A 209 3.86 2.78 7.50
N ASN A 210 2.99 2.70 8.49
CA ASN A 210 3.37 2.55 9.88
C ASN A 210 3.53 1.06 10.19
N TRP A 211 4.51 0.68 11.00
CA TRP A 211 4.58 -0.69 11.50
C TRP A 211 4.92 -0.75 12.98
N LEU A 212 4.40 -1.77 13.65
CA LEU A 212 4.72 -2.10 15.03
C LEU A 212 5.05 -3.58 15.10
N THR A 213 6.09 -3.92 15.86
CA THR A 213 6.52 -5.29 16.08
C THR A 213 6.26 -5.70 17.53
N ILE A 214 5.60 -6.84 17.72
CA ILE A 214 5.36 -7.49 19.01
C ILE A 214 6.08 -8.83 18.98
N THR A 215 6.80 -9.17 20.05
CA THR A 215 7.43 -10.49 20.22
C THR A 215 6.90 -11.11 21.50
N GLN A 216 6.31 -12.30 21.40
CA GLN A 216 5.70 -13.00 22.53
C GLN A 216 5.72 -14.52 22.33
N GLU A 217 5.65 -15.28 23.42
CA GLU A 217 5.35 -16.71 23.40
C GLU A 217 3.86 -16.91 23.12
N GLN A 218 3.52 -17.82 22.19
CA GLN A 218 2.12 -18.06 21.82
C GLN A 218 1.62 -19.40 22.37
N PHE A 219 0.57 -19.37 23.20
CA PHE A 219 0.03 -20.58 23.84
C PHE A 219 -1.28 -21.10 23.24
N GLY A 220 -1.96 -20.29 22.42
CA GLY A 220 -3.23 -20.68 21.79
C GLY A 220 -3.84 -19.53 21.00
N SER A 221 -5.16 -19.59 20.81
CA SER A 221 -5.90 -18.54 20.07
C SER A 221 -5.87 -17.21 20.82
N GLU A 222 -5.61 -16.12 20.10
CA GLU A 222 -5.46 -14.79 20.68
C GLU A 222 -5.80 -13.69 19.66
N THR A 223 -6.18 -12.51 20.14
CA THR A 223 -6.22 -11.30 19.33
C THR A 223 -5.01 -10.43 19.66
N ILE A 224 -4.12 -10.26 18.70
CA ILE A 224 -2.94 -9.42 18.78
C ILE A 224 -3.34 -8.01 18.35
N ILE A 225 -3.19 -7.06 19.25
CA ILE A 225 -3.53 -5.64 19.04
C ILE A 225 -2.24 -4.84 18.88
N PHE A 226 -2.07 -4.17 17.75
CA PHE A 226 -0.98 -3.22 17.54
C PHE A 226 -1.42 -1.81 17.95
N THR A 227 -0.88 -1.30 19.05
CA THR A 227 -1.14 0.08 19.52
C THR A 227 -0.04 1.00 19.00
N PHE A 228 -0.39 1.84 18.02
CA PHE A 228 0.54 2.76 17.37
C PHE A 228 0.68 4.09 18.13
N PRO A 229 1.93 4.60 18.34
CA PRO A 229 2.16 5.82 19.12
C PRO A 229 1.74 7.08 18.37
N GLU A 230 1.22 8.08 19.10
CA GLU A 230 0.89 9.40 18.55
C GLU A 230 1.97 10.47 18.92
N PRO A 231 2.27 11.45 18.04
CA PRO A 231 1.69 11.62 16.72
C PRO A 231 2.26 10.58 15.74
N LEU A 232 1.35 9.85 15.09
CA LEU A 232 1.70 9.12 13.87
C LEU A 232 2.07 10.11 12.75
N ASP A 233 1.66 11.36 12.89
CA ASP A 233 1.82 12.43 11.94
C ASP A 233 3.24 13.01 11.96
N LYS A 234 4.04 12.70 10.93
CA LYS A 234 5.30 13.42 10.64
C LYS A 234 5.05 14.66 9.77
N SER A 235 3.82 15.13 9.62
CA SER A 235 3.55 16.41 9.00
C SER A 235 4.41 17.50 9.61
N CYS A 236 4.70 18.51 8.80
CA CYS A 236 5.42 19.67 9.30
C CYS A 236 4.59 20.41 10.33
N VAL A 237 5.23 20.80 11.43
CA VAL A 237 4.59 21.54 12.52
C VAL A 237 3.91 22.79 11.96
N GLY A 238 2.59 22.88 12.17
CA GLY A 238 1.77 24.01 11.72
C GLY A 238 1.43 24.03 10.22
N VAL A 239 1.90 23.06 9.43
CA VAL A 239 1.67 23.00 7.98
C VAL A 239 1.45 21.54 7.54
N PRO A 240 0.35 20.87 7.94
CA PRO A 240 0.10 19.47 7.56
C PRO A 240 -0.20 19.27 6.08
N THR A 241 -0.76 20.30 5.43
CA THR A 241 -1.00 20.32 4.00
C THR A 241 -0.66 21.68 3.41
N VAL A 242 -0.47 21.71 2.10
CA VAL A 242 -0.36 22.93 1.29
C VAL A 242 -1.18 22.76 0.02
N THR A 243 -1.74 23.86 -0.48
CA THR A 243 -2.54 23.89 -1.69
C THR A 243 -1.86 24.77 -2.73
N ASP A 244 -1.74 24.28 -3.97
CA ASP A 244 -1.24 25.11 -5.08
C ASP A 244 -2.36 25.99 -5.68
N TYR A 245 -2.02 26.73 -6.73
CA TYR A 245 -2.96 27.60 -7.44
C TYR A 245 -4.15 26.84 -8.04
N ASP A 246 -3.93 25.59 -8.47
CA ASP A 246 -4.94 24.75 -9.12
C ASP A 246 -5.89 24.06 -8.14
N GLY A 247 -5.73 24.30 -6.83
CA GLY A 247 -6.51 23.64 -5.80
C GLY A 247 -6.03 22.21 -5.49
N ASN A 248 -4.85 21.82 -5.98
CA ASN A 248 -4.25 20.55 -5.60
C ASN A 248 -3.76 20.61 -4.16
N VAL A 249 -4.27 19.73 -3.31
CA VAL A 249 -3.83 19.60 -1.92
C VAL A 249 -2.73 18.55 -1.82
N TYR A 250 -1.62 18.93 -1.20
CA TYR A 250 -0.46 18.10 -0.94
C TYR A 250 -0.28 17.94 0.57
N ASN A 251 0.03 16.73 1.02
CA ASN A 251 0.45 16.50 2.39
C ASN A 251 1.92 16.89 2.55
N THR A 252 2.35 17.15 3.79
CA THR A 252 3.74 17.48 4.08
C THR A 252 4.41 16.42 4.95
N VAL A 253 5.73 16.44 5.00
CA VAL A 253 6.52 15.62 5.90
C VAL A 253 7.76 16.37 6.37
N GLN A 254 8.00 16.35 7.68
CA GLN A 254 9.21 16.88 8.27
C GLN A 254 10.32 15.83 8.27
N ILE A 255 11.44 16.17 7.63
CA ILE A 255 12.67 15.36 7.62
C ILE A 255 13.81 16.25 8.10
N GLY A 256 14.31 15.98 9.30
CA GLY A 256 15.27 16.87 9.96
C GLY A 256 14.67 18.25 10.18
N LYS A 257 15.30 19.28 9.59
CA LYS A 257 14.89 20.69 9.68
C LYS A 257 14.05 21.15 8.50
N GLN A 258 13.81 20.27 7.53
CA GLN A 258 13.14 20.60 6.29
C GLN A 258 11.73 20.03 6.28
N CYS A 259 10.83 20.82 5.71
CA CYS A 259 9.47 20.43 5.42
C CYS A 259 9.33 20.14 3.93
N TRP A 260 8.92 18.93 3.57
CA TRP A 260 8.83 18.47 2.18
C TRP A 260 7.38 18.21 1.78
N LEU A 261 7.03 18.50 0.52
CA LEU A 261 5.81 17.90 -0.05
C LEU A 261 5.94 16.39 -0.05
N ARG A 262 4.81 15.71 0.13
CA ARG A 262 4.73 14.25 0.17
C ARG A 262 4.29 13.61 -1.13
N GLU A 263 3.60 14.36 -1.98
CA GLU A 263 3.27 13.99 -3.34
C GLU A 263 4.08 14.84 -4.32
N ASN A 264 4.25 14.33 -5.54
CA ASN A 264 4.87 15.08 -6.62
C ASN A 264 3.92 16.20 -7.07
N LEU A 265 4.49 17.36 -7.42
CA LEU A 265 3.71 18.50 -7.86
C LEU A 265 2.93 18.16 -9.15
N LYS A 266 1.70 18.65 -9.23
CA LYS A 266 0.78 18.46 -10.38
C LYS A 266 0.14 19.77 -10.85
N SER A 267 0.74 20.90 -10.47
CA SER A 267 0.31 22.22 -10.87
C SER A 267 0.52 22.44 -12.37
N THR A 268 -0.47 23.03 -13.00
CA THR A 268 -0.46 23.52 -14.37
C THR A 268 -0.36 25.05 -14.43
N HIS A 269 -0.29 25.71 -13.27
CA HIS A 269 -0.03 27.14 -13.12
C HIS A 269 1.11 27.40 -12.12
N TYR A 270 1.75 28.56 -12.26
CA TYR A 270 2.56 29.12 -11.18
C TYR A 270 1.67 29.63 -10.05
N SER A 271 2.28 29.91 -8.89
CA SER A 271 1.59 30.44 -7.70
C SER A 271 0.81 31.73 -7.94
N ASP A 272 1.23 32.56 -8.89
CA ASP A 272 0.55 33.79 -9.29
C ASP A 272 -0.51 33.60 -10.39
N GLY A 273 -0.80 32.35 -10.75
CA GLY A 273 -1.83 32.00 -11.72
C GLY A 273 -1.40 32.09 -13.17
N VAL A 274 -0.12 32.31 -13.47
CA VAL A 274 0.39 32.22 -14.84
C VAL A 274 0.35 30.76 -15.30
N PRO A 275 -0.33 30.42 -16.41
CA PRO A 275 -0.42 29.04 -16.89
C PRO A 275 0.91 28.56 -17.46
N LEU A 276 1.20 27.28 -17.26
CA LEU A 276 2.26 26.56 -17.95
C LEU A 276 1.71 25.95 -19.25
N PRO A 277 2.45 26.03 -20.35
CA PRO A 277 2.09 25.31 -21.57
C PRO A 277 2.37 23.80 -21.43
N LEU A 278 1.42 23.00 -21.94
CA LEU A 278 1.57 21.56 -22.14
C LEU A 278 2.34 21.30 -23.43
N ASN A 279 3.39 20.48 -23.41
CA ASN A 279 4.19 20.17 -24.61
C ASN A 279 4.17 18.68 -24.94
N ASP A 280 4.21 18.37 -26.22
CA ASP A 280 4.36 17.00 -26.73
C ASP A 280 5.57 16.82 -27.67
N THR A 281 6.28 17.88 -28.11
CA THR A 281 7.24 17.77 -29.23
C THR A 281 8.45 18.72 -29.26
N VAL A 282 8.52 19.81 -28.48
CA VAL A 282 9.64 20.78 -28.58
C VAL A 282 10.73 20.53 -27.52
N HIS A 283 11.97 20.27 -27.95
CA HIS A 283 13.14 19.99 -27.10
C HIS A 283 14.02 21.22 -26.89
N ASP A 284 13.43 22.31 -26.41
CA ASP A 284 14.17 23.53 -26.07
C ASP A 284 14.32 23.62 -24.55
N HIS A 285 15.54 23.84 -24.06
CA HIS A 285 15.85 23.89 -22.64
C HIS A 285 15.39 25.19 -21.96
N ASP A 286 15.11 26.23 -22.73
CA ASP A 286 14.72 27.55 -22.20
C ASP A 286 13.21 27.74 -22.10
N ILE A 287 12.41 26.82 -22.66
CA ILE A 287 10.97 26.99 -22.70
C ILE A 287 10.30 26.22 -21.53
N PRO A 288 9.53 26.91 -20.68
CA PRO A 288 8.89 26.28 -19.55
C PRO A 288 7.69 25.44 -20.02
N PHE A 289 7.86 24.12 -20.01
CA PHE A 289 6.78 23.16 -20.28
C PHE A 289 6.55 22.17 -19.14
N TYR A 290 5.33 21.64 -19.09
CA TYR A 290 5.01 20.41 -18.35
C TYR A 290 4.55 19.30 -19.30
N PHE A 291 4.66 18.06 -18.83
CA PHE A 291 4.32 16.84 -19.56
C PHE A 291 3.34 15.99 -18.77
N LYS A 292 2.40 15.37 -19.49
CA LYS A 292 1.46 14.36 -19.00
C LYS A 292 1.80 13.02 -19.63
N TYR A 293 2.00 11.98 -18.81
CA TYR A 293 2.26 10.60 -19.23
C TYR A 293 1.34 10.13 -20.36
N GLU A 294 1.83 10.15 -21.60
CA GLU A 294 1.03 9.83 -22.80
C GLU A 294 -0.35 10.53 -22.81
N GLN A 295 -0.42 11.77 -22.30
CA GLN A 295 -1.66 12.55 -22.14
C GLN A 295 -2.73 11.93 -21.21
N SER A 296 -2.33 11.04 -20.29
CA SER A 296 -3.22 10.37 -19.34
C SER A 296 -3.36 11.13 -18.01
N ASP A 297 -4.54 11.71 -17.79
CA ASP A 297 -4.88 12.39 -16.53
C ASP A 297 -4.91 11.43 -15.32
N SER A 298 -5.26 10.16 -15.53
CA SER A 298 -5.33 9.18 -14.44
C SER A 298 -3.95 8.81 -13.91
N ILE A 299 -2.95 8.73 -14.78
CA ILE A 299 -1.55 8.48 -14.39
C ILE A 299 -0.97 9.74 -13.73
N ALA A 300 -1.25 10.91 -14.30
CA ALA A 300 -0.80 12.19 -13.72
C ALA A 300 -1.39 12.47 -12.33
N GLN A 301 -2.63 12.02 -12.07
CA GLN A 301 -3.23 12.13 -10.74
C GLN A 301 -2.48 11.32 -9.66
N ILE A 302 -1.82 10.22 -10.07
CA ILE A 302 -1.07 9.33 -9.17
C ILE A 302 0.38 9.82 -9.03
N PHE A 303 1.06 10.07 -10.15
CA PHE A 303 2.51 10.33 -10.17
C PHE A 303 2.90 11.81 -10.16
N GLY A 304 1.94 12.70 -10.25
CA GLY A 304 2.19 14.12 -10.49
C GLY A 304 2.41 14.42 -11.96
N MET A 305 2.95 15.60 -12.26
CA MET A 305 3.38 15.97 -13.61
C MET A 305 4.90 15.96 -13.69
N LEU A 306 5.41 15.96 -14.91
CA LEU A 306 6.83 16.15 -15.20
C LEU A 306 7.03 17.55 -15.76
N TYR A 307 8.11 18.21 -15.37
CA TYR A 307 8.40 19.59 -15.74
C TYR A 307 9.79 19.67 -16.35
N THR A 308 9.93 20.52 -17.36
CA THR A 308 11.25 21.04 -17.75
C THR A 308 11.88 21.80 -16.58
N TRP A 309 13.20 21.93 -16.57
CA TRP A 309 13.86 22.71 -15.52
C TRP A 309 13.48 24.19 -15.59
N ALA A 310 13.31 24.74 -16.80
CA ALA A 310 12.80 26.10 -17.00
C ALA A 310 11.40 26.30 -16.39
N ALA A 311 10.51 25.32 -16.49
CA ALA A 311 9.20 25.36 -15.83
C ALA A 311 9.34 25.24 -14.30
N ALA A 312 10.16 24.31 -13.81
CA ALA A 312 10.39 24.14 -12.38
C ALA A 312 10.93 25.43 -11.74
N MET A 313 11.90 26.07 -12.38
CA MET A 313 12.59 27.27 -11.89
C MET A 313 11.90 28.58 -12.26
N ARG A 314 10.84 28.53 -13.07
CA ARG A 314 10.22 29.75 -13.64
C ARG A 314 11.24 30.63 -14.37
N GLY A 315 12.13 30.02 -15.15
CA GLY A 315 13.19 30.71 -15.90
C GLY A 315 14.30 31.34 -15.05
N ASN A 316 14.34 31.11 -13.74
CA ASN A 316 15.45 31.59 -12.90
C ASN A 316 16.70 30.72 -13.15
N VAL A 317 17.76 31.35 -13.66
CA VAL A 317 19.04 30.71 -14.02
C VAL A 317 20.21 31.43 -13.36
N GLY A 318 21.35 30.75 -13.15
CA GLY A 318 22.58 31.36 -12.62
C GLY A 318 22.54 31.79 -11.16
N TYR A 319 21.54 31.39 -10.39
CA TYR A 319 21.48 31.67 -8.95
C TYR A 319 22.41 30.72 -8.17
N PRO A 320 23.14 31.21 -7.15
CA PRO A 320 23.91 30.34 -6.28
C PRO A 320 22.99 29.51 -5.38
N ASP A 321 23.45 28.31 -4.97
CA ASP A 321 22.68 27.37 -4.14
C ASP A 321 22.13 27.93 -2.82
N SER A 322 22.73 29.00 -2.30
CA SER A 322 22.26 29.67 -1.09
C SER A 322 20.96 30.46 -1.29
N VAL A 323 20.51 30.65 -2.53
CA VAL A 323 19.30 31.40 -2.86
C VAL A 323 18.15 30.42 -3.08
N LEU A 324 17.13 30.53 -2.24
CA LEU A 324 15.91 29.73 -2.35
C LEU A 324 15.05 30.26 -3.51
N VAL A 325 14.81 29.43 -4.51
CA VAL A 325 14.00 29.79 -5.68
C VAL A 325 12.62 29.15 -5.58
N GLN A 326 11.60 29.97 -5.34
CA GLN A 326 10.21 29.48 -5.28
C GLN A 326 9.85 28.65 -6.53
N GLY A 327 10.12 29.20 -7.71
CA GLY A 327 9.85 28.53 -8.98
C GLY A 327 8.36 28.18 -9.14
N ILE A 328 8.08 26.94 -9.49
CA ILE A 328 6.71 26.40 -9.65
C ILE A 328 6.00 26.10 -8.31
N CYS A 329 6.72 26.17 -7.19
CA CYS A 329 6.17 25.76 -5.90
C CYS A 329 5.11 26.73 -5.34
N PRO A 330 4.20 26.23 -4.48
CA PRO A 330 3.23 27.07 -3.77
C PRO A 330 3.90 28.19 -2.97
N ASP A 331 3.11 29.22 -2.60
CA ASP A 331 3.63 30.36 -1.86
C ASP A 331 4.30 29.96 -0.53
N GLY A 332 5.51 30.49 -0.32
CA GLY A 332 6.32 30.20 0.85
C GLY A 332 7.02 28.83 0.82
N TRP A 333 7.01 28.14 -0.32
CA TRP A 333 7.77 26.92 -0.61
C TRP A 333 8.68 27.16 -1.82
N HIS A 334 9.69 26.30 -2.00
CA HIS A 334 10.65 26.46 -3.09
C HIS A 334 11.13 25.13 -3.68
N VAL A 335 11.74 25.22 -4.87
CA VAL A 335 12.37 24.08 -5.52
C VAL A 335 13.67 23.76 -4.77
N PRO A 336 13.83 22.52 -4.27
CA PRO A 336 14.93 22.13 -3.41
C PRO A 336 16.27 22.24 -4.15
N SER A 337 17.24 22.87 -3.51
CA SER A 337 18.62 22.88 -3.97
C SER A 337 19.28 21.50 -3.82
N ASP A 338 20.40 21.31 -4.48
CA ASP A 338 21.24 20.14 -4.32
C ASP A 338 21.71 19.95 -2.87
N ALA A 339 22.03 21.05 -2.20
CA ALA A 339 22.42 21.08 -0.79
C ALA A 339 21.27 20.64 0.14
N GLU A 340 20.03 21.06 -0.15
CA GLU A 340 18.87 20.66 0.63
C GLU A 340 18.54 19.18 0.47
N TRP A 341 18.65 18.64 -0.75
CA TRP A 341 18.57 17.19 -0.95
C TRP A 341 19.65 16.45 -0.16
N CYS A 342 20.90 16.93 -0.21
CA CYS A 342 22.00 16.37 0.57
C CYS A 342 21.73 16.37 2.08
N GLU A 343 21.17 17.46 2.63
CA GLU A 343 20.81 17.52 4.05
C GLU A 343 19.77 16.45 4.41
N MET A 344 18.71 16.32 3.61
CA MET A 344 17.68 15.29 3.81
C MET A 344 18.29 13.88 3.76
N GLU A 345 19.15 13.61 2.76
CA GLU A 345 19.80 12.31 2.59
C GLU A 345 20.69 11.96 3.81
N TYR A 346 21.46 12.92 4.31
CA TYR A 346 22.32 12.73 5.49
C TYR A 346 21.51 12.46 6.77
N VAL A 347 20.38 13.14 6.96
CA VAL A 347 19.47 12.89 8.09
C VAL A 347 18.94 11.45 8.07
N LEU A 348 18.60 10.93 6.88
CA LEU A 348 18.03 9.59 6.73
C LEU A 348 19.07 8.47 6.70
N ALA A 349 20.27 8.77 6.23
CA ALA A 349 21.38 7.85 6.09
C ALA A 349 22.70 8.61 6.31
N PRO A 350 23.21 8.68 7.56
CA PRO A 350 24.42 9.44 7.87
C PRO A 350 25.69 8.98 7.12
N ASN A 351 25.72 7.73 6.66
CA ASN A 351 26.82 7.20 5.83
C ASN A 351 26.57 7.36 4.32
N SER A 352 25.45 7.96 3.90
CA SER A 352 25.19 8.22 2.50
C SER A 352 26.15 9.26 1.95
N ASN A 353 26.63 9.03 0.73
CA ASN A 353 27.40 10.02 -0.01
C ASN A 353 26.51 10.68 -1.06
N CYS A 354 25.94 11.83 -0.73
CA CYS A 354 25.06 12.57 -1.63
C CYS A 354 25.79 13.17 -2.84
N THR A 355 27.14 13.12 -2.88
CA THR A 355 27.96 13.69 -3.96
C THR A 355 28.37 12.68 -5.03
N ASP A 356 28.17 11.37 -4.79
CA ASP A 356 28.58 10.32 -5.72
C ASP A 356 27.63 10.23 -6.93
N GLN A 357 28.22 10.10 -8.12
CA GLN A 357 27.50 10.01 -9.39
C GLN A 357 26.74 8.67 -9.51
N VAL A 358 27.16 7.63 -8.78
CA VAL A 358 26.61 6.28 -8.97
C VAL A 358 26.56 5.50 -7.64
N SER A 359 25.49 5.69 -6.87
CA SER A 359 25.20 4.85 -5.67
C SER A 359 24.59 3.48 -6.00
N TYR A 360 24.81 2.96 -7.22
CA TYR A 360 24.21 1.70 -7.70
C TYR A 360 24.49 0.52 -6.76
N TYR A 361 25.63 0.51 -6.06
CA TYR A 361 26.08 -0.60 -5.21
C TYR A 361 26.68 -0.17 -3.86
N GLY A 362 26.43 1.07 -3.42
CA GLY A 362 27.04 1.64 -2.22
C GLY A 362 26.28 1.37 -0.91
N ASN A 363 27.04 1.31 0.19
CA ASN A 363 26.53 1.26 1.57
C ASN A 363 25.84 2.60 1.92
N SER A 364 24.58 2.74 1.49
CA SER A 364 23.76 3.95 1.62
C SER A 364 22.73 3.82 2.74
N ASP A 365 22.94 2.90 3.70
CA ASP A 365 22.01 2.59 4.79
C ASP A 365 20.56 2.42 4.32
N SER A 366 20.36 1.82 3.13
CA SER A 366 19.05 1.66 2.47
C SER A 366 18.27 2.97 2.26
N LEU A 367 18.97 4.08 1.98
CA LEU A 367 18.38 5.41 1.76
C LEU A 367 17.26 5.41 0.72
N ALA A 368 17.46 4.76 -0.44
CA ALA A 368 16.43 4.67 -1.46
C ALA A 368 15.16 4.00 -0.92
N LYS A 369 15.33 2.92 -0.14
CA LYS A 369 14.23 2.20 0.50
C LYS A 369 13.47 3.12 1.46
N LYS A 370 14.19 3.85 2.31
CA LYS A 370 13.61 4.80 3.29
C LYS A 370 12.79 5.91 2.62
N LEU A 371 13.14 6.33 1.41
CA LEU A 371 12.46 7.40 0.64
C LEU A 371 11.27 6.90 -0.18
N CYS A 372 11.36 5.70 -0.74
CA CYS A 372 10.42 5.21 -1.74
C CYS A 372 9.17 4.59 -1.14
N ALA A 373 8.03 4.80 -1.80
CA ALA A 373 6.80 4.11 -1.48
C ALA A 373 6.95 2.58 -1.66
N ALA A 374 6.25 1.81 -0.84
CA ALA A 374 6.30 0.35 -0.88
C ALA A 374 5.57 -0.30 -2.08
N ARG A 375 4.92 0.50 -2.94
CA ARG A 375 4.02 0.04 -4.02
C ARG A 375 4.15 0.89 -5.29
N LEU A 376 3.50 0.46 -6.37
CA LEU A 376 3.52 1.03 -7.73
C LEU A 376 4.83 0.81 -8.51
N TRP A 377 5.83 0.21 -7.87
CA TRP A 377 7.01 -0.28 -8.55
C TRP A 377 6.66 -1.53 -9.37
N ALA A 378 7.46 -1.78 -10.40
CA ALA A 378 7.29 -2.87 -11.33
C ALA A 378 7.44 -4.23 -10.64
N THR A 379 7.31 -5.29 -11.42
CA THR A 379 7.62 -6.65 -10.98
C THR A 379 8.87 -7.18 -11.67
N ASP A 380 9.60 -8.07 -11.01
CA ASP A 380 10.69 -8.79 -11.66
C ASP A 380 10.18 -9.82 -12.70
N GLN A 381 11.12 -10.54 -13.34
CA GLN A 381 10.82 -11.61 -14.30
C GLN A 381 9.95 -12.75 -13.74
N TYR A 382 9.79 -12.84 -12.42
CA TYR A 382 8.96 -13.82 -11.73
C TYR A 382 7.64 -13.21 -11.21
N SER A 383 7.27 -12.02 -11.69
CA SER A 383 6.06 -11.29 -11.27
C SER A 383 6.03 -10.95 -9.78
N ARG A 384 7.19 -10.86 -9.12
CA ARG A 384 7.29 -10.43 -7.72
C ARG A 384 7.41 -8.91 -7.67
N PRO A 385 6.66 -8.21 -6.79
CA PRO A 385 6.84 -6.77 -6.60
C PRO A 385 8.29 -6.45 -6.26
N VAL A 386 8.88 -5.50 -6.97
CA VAL A 386 10.19 -4.96 -6.61
C VAL A 386 10.06 -3.64 -5.86
N THR A 387 11.01 -3.32 -5.00
CA THR A 387 11.14 -2.02 -4.34
C THR A 387 12.61 -1.58 -4.33
N PRO A 388 12.91 -0.27 -4.33
CA PRO A 388 14.29 0.22 -4.26
C PRO A 388 15.05 -0.30 -3.05
N GLY A 389 16.21 -0.90 -3.32
CA GLY A 389 17.12 -1.41 -2.30
C GLY A 389 18.08 -2.44 -2.85
N TYR A 390 19.09 -2.80 -2.04
CA TYR A 390 20.05 -3.86 -2.38
C TYR A 390 19.36 -5.23 -2.59
N TRP A 391 18.31 -5.49 -1.81
CA TRP A 391 17.43 -6.65 -1.97
C TRP A 391 16.04 -6.18 -2.40
N SER A 392 15.83 -6.08 -3.71
CA SER A 392 14.63 -5.45 -4.28
C SER A 392 13.32 -6.20 -4.03
N ILE A 393 13.33 -7.38 -3.43
CA ILE A 393 12.14 -8.23 -3.22
C ILE A 393 11.53 -8.13 -1.81
N ASP A 394 12.11 -7.31 -0.92
CA ASP A 394 11.63 -7.12 0.44
C ASP A 394 11.14 -5.67 0.62
N SER A 395 9.94 -5.47 1.18
CA SER A 395 9.37 -4.15 1.46
C SER A 395 9.64 -3.62 2.87
N ILE A 396 10.34 -4.37 3.73
CA ILE A 396 10.67 -3.93 5.09
C ILE A 396 11.53 -2.67 5.06
N GLY A 397 11.11 -1.63 5.78
CA GLY A 397 11.80 -0.34 5.84
C GLY A 397 11.51 0.59 4.65
N CYS A 398 10.63 0.20 3.72
CA CYS A 398 10.15 1.10 2.68
C CYS A 398 9.42 2.30 3.29
N ASN A 399 9.72 3.48 2.76
CA ASN A 399 9.08 4.74 3.12
C ASN A 399 9.18 5.12 4.61
N ALA A 400 10.21 4.68 5.34
CA ALA A 400 10.43 5.06 6.75
C ALA A 400 10.56 6.59 6.96
N SER A 401 10.98 7.32 5.92
CA SER A 401 11.02 8.78 5.91
C SER A 401 9.63 9.42 5.74
N ARG A 402 8.66 8.65 5.21
CA ARG A 402 7.34 9.09 4.74
C ARG A 402 7.36 10.04 3.54
N PHE A 403 8.53 10.25 2.93
CA PHE A 403 8.67 11.01 1.69
C PHE A 403 7.79 10.43 0.57
N SER A 404 7.54 9.13 0.52
CA SER A 404 6.58 8.50 -0.41
C SER A 404 6.96 8.70 -1.87
N MET A 405 8.23 8.52 -2.20
CA MET A 405 8.71 8.67 -3.57
C MET A 405 8.10 7.59 -4.46
N LEU A 406 7.38 8.03 -5.51
CA LEU A 406 6.70 7.14 -6.44
C LEU A 406 7.56 6.93 -7.70
N PRO A 407 7.51 5.76 -8.36
CA PRO A 407 8.25 5.47 -9.58
C PRO A 407 7.63 6.15 -10.81
N ALA A 408 7.64 7.48 -10.78
CA ALA A 408 7.02 8.37 -11.75
C ALA A 408 7.74 8.40 -13.11
N GLY A 409 8.86 7.68 -13.30
CA GLY A 409 9.64 7.76 -14.52
C GLY A 409 10.16 9.17 -14.82
N TYR A 410 10.33 9.46 -16.10
CA TYR A 410 10.74 10.76 -16.63
C TYR A 410 10.43 10.87 -18.13
N TYR A 411 10.52 12.08 -18.68
CA TYR A 411 10.41 12.36 -20.11
C TYR A 411 11.77 12.81 -20.67
N GLU A 412 12.24 12.15 -21.72
CA GLU A 412 13.54 12.41 -22.37
C GLU A 412 13.34 12.27 -23.90
N HIS A 413 13.76 13.28 -24.67
CA HIS A 413 13.73 13.31 -26.15
C HIS A 413 12.47 12.72 -26.82
N GLY A 414 11.27 13.11 -26.38
CA GLY A 414 10.04 12.73 -27.06
C GLY A 414 9.35 11.50 -26.49
N ALA A 415 9.96 10.84 -25.50
CA ALA A 415 9.46 9.59 -24.95
C ALA A 415 9.46 9.57 -23.41
N TYR A 416 8.51 8.82 -22.87
CA TYR A 416 8.43 8.52 -21.43
C TYR A 416 9.22 7.26 -21.12
N PHE A 417 10.03 7.32 -20.05
CA PHE A 417 10.87 6.22 -19.60
C PHE A 417 10.67 5.93 -18.12
N GLY A 418 10.88 4.68 -17.73
CA GLY A 418 11.06 4.31 -16.34
C GLY A 418 9.83 4.41 -15.45
N VAL A 419 8.62 4.63 -15.99
CA VAL A 419 7.38 4.54 -15.21
C VAL A 419 7.29 3.16 -14.56
N ASN A 420 7.01 3.11 -13.26
CA ASN A 420 7.07 1.93 -12.39
C ASN A 420 8.49 1.37 -12.12
N TRP A 421 9.54 1.86 -12.79
CA TRP A 421 10.91 1.35 -12.62
C TRP A 421 11.83 2.30 -11.88
N GLY A 422 11.57 3.61 -11.94
CA GLY A 422 12.38 4.65 -11.34
C GLY A 422 11.68 6.00 -11.34
N THR A 423 12.37 7.03 -10.84
CA THR A 423 11.84 8.40 -10.78
C THR A 423 12.97 9.40 -10.73
N CYS A 424 12.76 10.56 -11.35
CA CYS A 424 13.69 11.68 -11.37
C CYS A 424 13.08 12.92 -10.73
N PHE A 425 13.90 13.66 -9.97
CA PHE A 425 13.54 14.96 -9.42
C PHE A 425 14.52 16.03 -9.85
N TRP A 426 14.00 17.19 -10.24
CA TRP A 426 14.83 18.38 -10.41
C TRP A 426 15.32 18.90 -9.06
N THR A 427 16.53 19.45 -9.08
CA THR A 427 17.02 20.38 -8.05
C THR A 427 17.05 21.79 -8.64
N SER A 428 17.06 22.83 -7.80
CA SER A 428 17.26 24.21 -8.24
C SER A 428 18.72 24.54 -8.58
N THR A 429 19.66 23.63 -8.30
CA THR A 429 21.08 23.83 -8.57
C THR A 429 21.39 23.60 -10.05
N GLU A 430 21.79 24.67 -10.70
CA GLU A 430 22.32 24.66 -12.05
C GLU A 430 23.74 24.09 -12.08
N TYR A 431 24.06 23.28 -13.09
CA TYR A 431 25.42 22.79 -13.31
C TYR A 431 26.16 23.66 -14.33
N ASP A 432 25.53 23.90 -15.48
CA ASP A 432 25.98 24.82 -16.51
C ASP A 432 24.79 25.37 -17.31
N VAL A 433 25.05 26.01 -18.45
CA VAL A 433 23.99 26.60 -19.29
C VAL A 433 22.97 25.56 -19.79
N ASN A 434 23.39 24.32 -20.06
CA ASN A 434 22.55 23.27 -20.62
C ASN A 434 21.99 22.32 -19.56
N ASP A 435 22.75 22.08 -18.50
CA ASP A 435 22.49 21.04 -17.51
C ASP A 435 22.14 21.58 -16.13
N ALA A 436 21.27 20.86 -15.42
CA ALA A 436 21.01 21.03 -13.99
C ALA A 436 21.16 19.71 -13.25
N TYR A 437 21.35 19.78 -11.93
CA TYR A 437 21.40 18.57 -11.11
C TYR A 437 20.01 17.97 -10.91
N ARG A 438 19.96 16.64 -10.93
CA ARG A 438 18.79 15.83 -10.61
C ARG A 438 19.10 14.79 -9.55
N ARG A 439 18.05 14.31 -8.89
CA ARG A 439 18.06 13.06 -8.12
C ARG A 439 17.36 11.96 -8.90
N TYR A 440 17.92 10.76 -8.93
CA TYR A 440 17.36 9.60 -9.62
C TYR A 440 17.40 8.36 -8.73
N ILE A 441 16.28 7.65 -8.63
CA ILE A 441 16.22 6.32 -8.02
C ILE A 441 15.59 5.34 -9.01
N GLN A 442 16.15 4.13 -9.03
CA GLN A 442 15.61 2.98 -9.73
C GLN A 442 15.34 1.84 -8.73
N TYR A 443 14.50 0.88 -9.09
CA TYR A 443 14.09 -0.26 -8.25
C TYR A 443 15.25 -1.10 -7.68
N ASN A 444 16.44 -1.05 -8.29
CA ASN A 444 17.63 -1.80 -7.88
C ASN A 444 18.70 -0.92 -7.23
N ASN A 445 18.40 0.36 -6.94
CA ASN A 445 19.33 1.24 -6.27
C ASN A 445 19.20 1.12 -4.75
N ALA A 446 20.33 1.02 -4.05
CA ALA A 446 20.35 1.13 -2.59
C ALA A 446 20.23 2.60 -2.11
N GLY A 447 20.70 3.56 -2.91
CA GLY A 447 20.73 4.99 -2.59
C GLY A 447 20.13 5.90 -3.69
N VAL A 448 20.32 7.21 -3.52
CA VAL A 448 19.88 8.23 -4.48
C VAL A 448 21.04 8.56 -5.41
N ASN A 449 20.82 8.52 -6.72
CA ASN A 449 21.84 8.93 -7.69
C ASN A 449 21.73 10.43 -7.95
N ARG A 450 22.85 11.14 -7.78
CA ARG A 450 23.01 12.54 -8.17
C ARG A 450 23.68 12.61 -9.54
N MET A 451 22.99 13.16 -10.53
CA MET A 451 23.52 13.32 -11.89
C MET A 451 23.17 14.68 -12.44
N LYS A 452 23.92 15.14 -13.45
CA LYS A 452 23.55 16.29 -14.27
C LYS A 452 22.77 15.82 -15.49
N LYS A 453 21.77 16.60 -15.91
CA LYS A 453 20.94 16.32 -17.08
C LYS A 453 20.47 17.60 -17.74
N GLU A 454 20.21 17.48 -19.04
CA GLU A 454 19.76 18.55 -19.91
C GLU A 454 18.43 19.12 -19.39
N LYS A 455 18.35 20.43 -19.26
CA LYS A 455 17.21 21.15 -18.69
C LYS A 455 15.90 20.99 -19.47
N CYS A 456 15.97 20.51 -20.72
CA CYS A 456 14.81 20.23 -21.58
C CYS A 456 14.07 18.94 -21.22
N HIS A 457 14.63 18.08 -20.35
CA HIS A 457 13.96 16.84 -19.92
C HIS A 457 12.84 17.12 -18.91
N GLY A 458 11.85 16.24 -18.86
CA GLY A 458 10.73 16.35 -17.93
C GLY A 458 10.94 15.48 -16.69
N PHE A 459 11.18 16.10 -15.53
CA PHE A 459 11.31 15.40 -14.24
C PHE A 459 10.26 15.89 -13.23
N SER A 460 10.01 15.08 -12.20
CA SER A 460 9.11 15.45 -11.12
C SER A 460 9.69 16.59 -10.27
N VAL A 461 8.82 17.35 -9.61
CA VAL A 461 9.21 18.38 -8.63
C VAL A 461 8.58 18.04 -7.27
N ARG A 462 9.38 18.22 -6.21
CA ARG A 462 8.98 18.14 -4.80
C ARG A 462 9.39 19.44 -4.15
N CYS A 463 8.44 20.22 -3.66
CA CYS A 463 8.76 21.48 -3.01
C CYS A 463 9.22 21.25 -1.57
N VAL A 464 10.09 22.12 -1.10
CA VAL A 464 10.61 22.13 0.27
C VAL A 464 10.40 23.51 0.90
N LYS A 465 10.39 23.55 2.22
CA LYS A 465 10.32 24.75 3.03
C LYS A 465 11.15 24.55 4.30
N ASP A 466 11.97 25.53 4.67
CA ASP A 466 12.71 25.47 5.91
C ASP A 466 11.81 25.68 7.13
N VAL A 467 11.99 24.85 8.16
CA VAL A 467 11.32 25.01 9.44
C VAL A 467 12.08 26.02 10.28
N TYR A 468 11.64 27.28 10.28
CA TYR A 468 12.16 28.29 11.20
C TYR A 468 11.68 27.99 12.61
N HIS A 469 12.55 27.40 13.45
CA HIS A 469 12.36 27.48 14.89
C HIS A 469 12.66 28.93 15.30
N GLY A 470 11.61 29.68 15.67
CA GLY A 470 11.77 31.01 16.27
C GLY A 470 12.79 30.93 17.41
N LYS A 471 13.81 31.78 17.33
CA LYS A 471 14.77 31.97 18.43
C LYS A 471 14.09 32.57 19.66
#